data_AF-A0A084QSK3-F1
#
_entry.id   AF-A0A084QSK3-F1
#
_cell.length_a   1.000
_cell.length_b   1.000
_cell.length_c   1.000
_cell.angle_alpha   90.00
_cell.angle_beta   90.00
_cell.angle_gamma   90.00
#
_symmetry.space_group_name_H-M   'P 1'
#
loop_
_entity.id
_entity.type
_entity.pdbx_description
1 polymer ?
#
loop_
_entity_poly.entity_id
_entity_poly.type
_entity_poly.pdbx_seq_one_letter_code
_entity_poly.pdbx_strand_id
1 'polypeptide(L)'
;MASPAQHGRDLVIYYNDCIDSDNLASALALVDVMKTRPATQVLWILEPRQVCLGLGMTNDESDECKRLIGTHFNKPVSPTKVLVGGLLSESEIEAVTDISDQERILLRKALKSGYGPKTDAMAHCRLVARDFITCVSKRTGAPVEAFLDIESLDELENPVNLNVHHHEELTSRSPKELEEYAAIIQEPMEKRLPGLRAWYARCTERAQKVCAEIIRDLNFEKLCGTIQRAGKVQFFGGSSCRILRQLDQKGLSSKIECNIQTGSCDLNQNLFPNQFNICLNRSAAEYVLENFTNFAKFRVVPSHTAQSIVYSTVGLWQFGGRCLETRVLGFNVREWPPKIVAGDVTLEKDYANKEYPMPDLTAFLCTLIPEELERFGGRLGFVKLRKQGETILFDQISEEEAQKVGSKAIPIYDIPEKKHLGKEEVVSLLNILGREIG
;
A
#
# COMPACT_ATOMS: atom_id res chain seq x y z
N MET A 1 12.57 -48.53 2.53
CA MET A 1 11.29 -47.81 2.61
C MET A 1 11.61 -46.36 2.91
N ALA A 2 11.39 -45.45 1.96
CA ALA A 2 11.57 -44.04 2.20
C ALA A 2 10.48 -43.55 3.16
N SER A 3 10.87 -42.86 4.23
CA SER A 3 9.96 -42.10 5.09
C SER A 3 9.09 -41.19 4.21
N PRO A 4 7.77 -41.10 4.40
CA PRO A 4 6.98 -40.08 3.72
C PRO A 4 7.59 -38.73 4.09
N ALA A 5 7.90 -37.90 3.09
CA ALA A 5 8.34 -36.54 3.33
C ALA A 5 7.28 -35.84 4.19
N GLN A 6 7.62 -35.51 5.44
CA GLN A 6 6.82 -34.62 6.27
C GLN A 6 6.69 -33.32 5.49
N HIS A 7 5.53 -33.10 4.86
CA HIS A 7 5.24 -31.83 4.24
C HIS A 7 5.20 -30.78 5.36
N GLY A 8 5.98 -29.71 5.21
CA GLY A 8 5.95 -28.60 6.16
C GLY A 8 4.57 -27.94 6.18
N ARG A 9 4.32 -27.11 7.20
CA ARG A 9 3.08 -26.33 7.27
C ARG A 9 2.88 -25.50 6.00
N ASP A 10 1.62 -25.27 5.64
CA ASP A 10 1.29 -24.31 4.59
C ASP A 10 1.67 -22.91 5.04
N LEU A 11 2.03 -22.08 4.08
CA LEU A 11 2.59 -20.76 4.30
C LEU A 11 1.78 -19.72 3.53
N VAL A 12 1.37 -18.67 4.22
CA VAL A 12 0.87 -17.43 3.64
C VAL A 12 1.92 -16.33 3.86
N ILE A 13 2.32 -15.67 2.79
CA ILE A 13 3.18 -14.47 2.83
C ILE A 13 2.28 -13.27 2.55
N TYR A 14 2.18 -12.38 3.54
CA TYR A 14 1.59 -11.06 3.40
C TYR A 14 2.73 -10.07 3.12
N TYR A 15 2.81 -9.52 1.90
CA TYR A 15 3.83 -8.55 1.50
C TYR A 15 3.19 -7.22 1.09
N ASN A 16 3.47 -6.16 1.85
CA ASN A 16 2.77 -4.88 1.70
C ASN A 16 3.56 -3.73 2.32
N ASP A 17 3.27 -2.47 2.00
CA ASP A 17 3.97 -1.30 2.56
C ASP A 17 3.33 -0.69 3.82
N CYS A 18 2.20 -1.25 4.28
CA CYS A 18 1.60 -1.12 5.63
C CYS A 18 1.16 0.27 6.08
N ILE A 19 1.15 1.22 5.17
CA ILE A 19 0.92 2.63 5.45
C ILE A 19 -0.55 2.98 5.33
N ASP A 20 -1.18 2.51 4.26
CA ASP A 20 -2.51 2.93 3.85
C ASP A 20 -3.59 2.20 4.69
N SER A 21 -4.81 2.72 4.65
CA SER A 21 -5.94 2.14 5.42
C SER A 21 -6.43 0.81 4.84
N ASP A 22 -6.35 0.63 3.52
CA ASP A 22 -6.70 -0.60 2.83
C ASP A 22 -5.72 -1.73 3.14
N ASN A 23 -4.42 -1.44 3.32
CA ASN A 23 -3.43 -2.40 3.81
C ASN A 23 -3.83 -2.95 5.19
N LEU A 24 -4.29 -2.09 6.10
CA LEU A 24 -4.72 -2.57 7.42
C LEU A 24 -6.01 -3.39 7.29
N ALA A 25 -6.94 -2.96 6.46
CA ALA A 25 -8.19 -3.69 6.24
C ALA A 25 -7.92 -5.09 5.65
N SER A 26 -7.03 -5.22 4.66
CA SER A 26 -6.61 -6.52 4.09
C SER A 26 -5.91 -7.41 5.11
N ALA A 27 -5.06 -6.85 5.98
CA ALA A 27 -4.42 -7.61 7.05
C ALA A 27 -5.42 -8.13 8.09
N LEU A 28 -6.40 -7.30 8.50
CA LEU A 28 -7.46 -7.73 9.42
C LEU A 28 -8.35 -8.81 8.79
N ALA A 29 -8.66 -8.68 7.50
CA ALA A 29 -9.37 -9.70 6.73
C ALA A 29 -8.58 -11.02 6.68
N LEU A 30 -7.27 -10.95 6.44
CA LEU A 30 -6.40 -12.13 6.46
C LEU A 30 -6.39 -12.79 7.84
N VAL A 31 -6.28 -12.02 8.92
CA VAL A 31 -6.36 -12.56 10.30
C VAL A 31 -7.64 -13.36 10.50
N ASP A 32 -8.78 -12.84 10.05
CA ASP A 32 -10.06 -13.52 10.21
C ASP A 32 -10.14 -14.82 9.40
N VAL A 33 -9.62 -14.86 8.16
CA VAL A 33 -9.52 -16.12 7.40
C VAL A 33 -8.62 -17.13 8.09
N MET A 34 -7.52 -16.68 8.70
CA MET A 34 -6.56 -17.60 9.32
C MET A 34 -7.10 -18.25 10.61
N LYS A 35 -8.17 -17.72 11.21
CA LYS A 35 -8.84 -18.36 12.36
C LYS A 35 -9.36 -19.76 12.03
N THR A 36 -9.73 -20.02 10.78
CA THR A 36 -10.22 -21.32 10.32
C THR A 36 -9.12 -22.19 9.71
N ARG A 37 -7.87 -21.71 9.66
CA ARG A 37 -6.73 -22.41 9.06
C ARG A 37 -5.54 -22.54 10.03
N PRO A 38 -5.70 -23.17 11.22
CA PRO A 38 -4.67 -23.21 12.25
C PRO A 38 -3.38 -23.95 11.86
N ALA A 39 -3.42 -24.78 10.81
CA ALA A 39 -2.24 -25.45 10.27
C ALA A 39 -1.40 -24.56 9.34
N THR A 40 -1.89 -23.38 8.96
CA THR A 40 -1.21 -22.42 8.07
C THR A 40 -0.42 -21.42 8.90
N GLN A 41 0.85 -21.22 8.55
CA GLN A 41 1.67 -20.15 9.10
C GLN A 41 1.51 -18.89 8.25
N VAL A 42 1.41 -17.72 8.89
CA VAL A 42 1.47 -16.43 8.21
C VAL A 42 2.82 -15.78 8.48
N LEU A 43 3.48 -15.28 7.43
CA LEU A 43 4.62 -14.38 7.51
C LEU A 43 4.19 -12.99 7.08
N TRP A 44 4.27 -12.04 8.01
CA TRP A 44 4.00 -10.63 7.76
C TRP A 44 5.30 -9.96 7.36
N ILE A 45 5.41 -9.50 6.12
CA ILE A 45 6.60 -8.83 5.60
C ILE A 45 6.18 -7.44 5.12
N LEU A 46 6.78 -6.41 5.71
CA LEU A 46 6.41 -5.02 5.47
C LEU A 46 7.53 -4.33 4.69
N GLU A 47 7.19 -3.79 3.53
CA GLU A 47 8.10 -3.08 2.63
C GLU A 47 8.13 -1.58 3.02
N PRO A 48 9.29 -1.01 3.38
CA PRO A 48 9.39 0.42 3.67
C PRO A 48 9.15 1.29 2.42
N ARG A 49 8.67 2.52 2.59
CA ARG A 49 8.69 3.56 1.54
C ARG A 49 9.91 4.47 1.68
N GLN A 50 10.38 5.03 0.56
CA GLN A 50 11.34 6.15 0.60
C GLN A 50 10.65 7.42 1.15
N VAL A 51 11.35 8.14 2.02
CA VAL A 51 10.84 9.36 2.68
C VAL A 51 11.93 10.43 2.73
N CYS A 52 11.53 11.66 3.05
CA CYS A 52 12.43 12.76 3.40
C CYS A 52 11.79 13.51 4.57
N LEU A 53 12.35 13.32 5.77
CA LEU A 53 11.74 13.86 6.98
C LEU A 53 11.71 15.39 6.93
N GLY A 54 10.61 15.97 7.41
CA GLY A 54 10.47 17.40 7.52
C GLY A 54 10.09 18.11 6.24
N LEU A 55 9.99 17.42 5.09
CA LEU A 55 9.24 17.96 3.96
C LEU A 55 7.74 17.92 4.26
N GLY A 56 7.00 18.85 3.65
CA GLY A 56 5.57 18.95 3.84
C GLY A 56 4.98 20.22 3.23
N MET A 57 3.68 20.14 2.96
CA MET A 57 2.82 21.24 2.55
C MET A 57 1.58 21.23 3.43
N THR A 58 1.14 22.41 3.84
CA THR A 58 -0.21 22.56 4.39
C THR A 58 -1.25 22.36 3.28
N ASN A 59 -2.52 22.16 3.66
CA ASN A 59 -3.61 22.08 2.68
C ASN A 59 -3.71 23.38 1.86
N ASP A 60 -3.58 24.54 2.52
CA ASP A 60 -3.61 25.85 1.86
C ASP A 60 -2.44 26.01 0.87
N GLU A 61 -1.22 25.61 1.26
CA GLU A 61 -0.07 25.59 0.35
C GLU A 61 -0.31 24.65 -0.83
N SER A 62 -0.88 23.46 -0.59
CA SER A 62 -1.19 22.49 -1.64
C SER A 62 -2.20 23.04 -2.65
N ASP A 63 -3.27 23.66 -2.16
CA ASP A 63 -4.34 24.19 -3.01
C ASP A 63 -3.89 25.42 -3.79
N GLU A 64 -3.13 26.31 -3.16
CA GLU A 64 -2.54 27.46 -3.85
C GLU A 64 -1.50 27.01 -4.90
N CYS A 65 -0.68 26.01 -4.58
CA CYS A 65 0.26 25.45 -5.55
C CYS A 65 -0.46 24.83 -6.75
N LYS A 66 -1.56 24.09 -6.53
CA LYS A 66 -2.42 23.57 -7.63
C LYS A 66 -3.01 24.70 -8.48
N ARG A 67 -3.45 25.80 -7.86
CA ARG A 67 -3.98 26.97 -8.57
C ARG A 67 -2.90 27.59 -9.47
N LEU A 68 -1.69 27.81 -8.94
CA LEU A 68 -0.56 28.32 -9.71
C LEU A 68 -0.19 27.39 -10.86
N ILE A 69 -0.14 26.07 -10.61
CA ILE A 69 0.10 25.08 -11.65
C ILE A 69 -0.93 25.21 -12.77
N GLY A 70 -2.23 25.23 -12.42
CA GLY A 70 -3.31 25.34 -13.41
C GLY A 70 -3.35 26.68 -14.16
N THR A 71 -2.77 27.73 -13.58
CA THR A 71 -2.74 29.07 -14.19
C THR A 71 -1.58 29.22 -15.18
N HIS A 72 -0.38 28.75 -14.80
CA HIS A 72 0.84 29.07 -15.55
C HIS A 72 1.39 27.91 -16.40
N PHE A 73 0.93 26.67 -16.20
CA PHE A 73 1.49 25.49 -16.87
C PHE A 73 0.44 24.74 -17.68
N ASN A 74 0.66 24.65 -19.00
CA ASN A 74 -0.19 23.86 -19.89
C ASN A 74 0.27 22.39 -19.94
N LYS A 75 -0.01 21.63 -18.87
CA LYS A 75 0.27 20.19 -18.81
C LYS A 75 -0.96 19.38 -19.28
N PRO A 76 -0.76 18.22 -19.93
CA PRO A 76 -1.86 17.35 -20.36
C PRO A 76 -2.57 16.62 -19.20
N VAL A 77 -2.10 16.78 -17.97
CA VAL A 77 -2.65 16.16 -16.76
C VAL A 77 -3.11 17.23 -15.79
N SER A 78 -4.01 16.88 -14.87
CA SER A 78 -4.56 17.84 -13.90
C SER A 78 -3.46 18.44 -13.00
N PRO A 79 -3.65 19.66 -12.48
CA PRO A 79 -2.71 20.27 -11.54
C PRO A 79 -2.41 19.39 -10.31
N THR A 80 -3.40 18.63 -9.84
CA THR A 80 -3.21 17.63 -8.79
C THR A 80 -2.19 16.55 -9.20
N LYS A 81 -2.30 15.98 -10.40
CA LYS A 81 -1.33 14.98 -10.90
C LYS A 81 0.06 15.58 -11.08
N VAL A 82 0.15 16.84 -11.54
CA VAL A 82 1.43 17.57 -11.65
C VAL A 82 2.09 17.70 -10.29
N LEU A 83 1.37 18.19 -9.27
CA LEU A 83 1.90 18.39 -7.92
C LEU A 83 2.29 17.08 -7.26
N VAL A 84 1.39 16.07 -7.29
CA VAL A 84 1.60 14.77 -6.64
C VAL A 84 2.70 13.97 -7.32
N GLY A 85 2.84 14.06 -8.64
CA GLY A 85 3.93 13.40 -9.38
C GLY A 85 5.26 14.16 -9.32
N GLY A 86 5.27 15.43 -8.92
CA GLY A 86 6.46 16.27 -8.98
C GLY A 86 6.89 16.57 -10.42
N LEU A 87 5.95 16.87 -11.31
CA LEU A 87 6.15 16.87 -12.78
C LEU A 87 6.60 18.23 -13.36
N LEU A 88 6.98 19.17 -12.51
CA LEU A 88 7.61 20.42 -12.93
C LEU A 88 9.13 20.30 -12.92
N SER A 89 9.78 21.10 -13.75
CA SER A 89 11.22 21.32 -13.74
C SER A 89 11.56 22.75 -13.32
N GLU A 90 12.78 22.98 -12.82
CA GLU A 90 13.24 24.32 -12.43
C GLU A 90 13.14 25.30 -13.61
N SER A 91 13.52 24.88 -14.82
CA SER A 91 13.43 25.72 -16.01
C SER A 91 12.00 26.12 -16.37
N GLU A 92 11.01 25.26 -16.13
CA GLU A 92 9.61 25.60 -16.34
C GLU A 92 9.14 26.65 -15.32
N ILE A 93 9.58 26.54 -14.06
CA ILE A 93 9.24 27.51 -13.00
C ILE A 93 9.92 28.87 -13.28
N GLU A 94 11.19 28.87 -13.66
CA GLU A 94 11.94 30.10 -13.98
C GLU A 94 11.41 30.82 -15.23
N ALA A 95 10.75 30.11 -16.15
CA ALA A 95 10.11 30.71 -17.32
C ALA A 95 8.83 31.52 -16.98
N VAL A 96 8.23 31.30 -15.81
CA VAL A 96 7.05 32.07 -15.36
C VAL A 96 7.53 33.39 -14.77
N THR A 97 7.26 34.51 -15.45
CA THR A 97 7.74 35.84 -15.05
C THR A 97 6.73 36.67 -14.26
N ASP A 98 5.45 36.27 -14.26
CA ASP A 98 4.31 37.01 -13.73
C ASP A 98 3.84 36.50 -12.36
N ILE A 99 4.78 36.11 -11.50
CA ILE A 99 4.53 35.63 -10.13
C ILE A 99 5.48 36.29 -9.13
N SER A 100 5.06 36.36 -7.87
CA SER A 100 5.87 36.81 -6.75
C SER A 100 6.96 35.79 -6.35
N ASP A 101 7.96 36.25 -5.60
CA ASP A 101 9.00 35.36 -5.05
C ASP A 101 8.42 34.27 -4.13
N GLN A 102 7.36 34.59 -3.39
CA GLN A 102 6.69 33.64 -2.49
C GLN A 102 5.95 32.55 -3.28
N GLU A 103 5.25 32.92 -4.34
CA GLU A 103 4.61 31.96 -5.26
C GLU A 103 5.66 31.09 -5.95
N ARG A 104 6.81 31.66 -6.32
CA ARG A 104 7.95 30.90 -6.89
C ARG A 104 8.49 29.88 -5.90
N ILE A 105 8.70 30.26 -4.63
CA ILE A 105 9.11 29.34 -3.56
C ILE A 105 8.08 28.22 -3.38
N LEU A 106 6.79 28.54 -3.43
CA LEU A 106 5.72 27.55 -3.33
C LEU A 106 5.70 26.59 -4.53
N LEU A 107 5.87 27.10 -5.75
CA LEU A 107 5.95 26.27 -6.97
C LEU A 107 7.16 25.33 -6.95
N ARG A 108 8.30 25.74 -6.36
CA ARG A 108 9.45 24.84 -6.19
C ARG A 108 9.14 23.62 -5.33
N LYS A 109 8.12 23.64 -4.48
CA LYS A 109 7.65 22.44 -3.77
C LYS A 109 6.95 21.42 -4.68
N ALA A 110 6.54 21.80 -5.89
CA ALA A 110 6.01 20.91 -6.92
C ALA A 110 7.12 20.22 -7.75
N LEU A 111 8.39 20.49 -7.46
CA LEU A 111 9.50 19.71 -7.99
C LEU A 111 9.57 18.35 -7.27
N LYS A 112 10.07 17.34 -7.98
CA LYS A 112 10.36 16.04 -7.38
C LYS A 112 11.53 16.15 -6.40
N SER A 113 11.23 16.15 -5.11
CA SER A 113 12.26 16.13 -4.05
C SER A 113 13.04 14.83 -4.05
N GLY A 114 14.35 14.92 -3.76
CA GLY A 114 15.18 13.75 -3.47
C GLY A 114 14.80 13.08 -2.15
N TYR A 115 15.24 11.83 -1.98
CA TYR A 115 15.02 11.08 -0.75
C TYR A 115 15.96 11.56 0.36
N GLY A 116 15.50 11.45 1.60
CA GLY A 116 16.37 11.59 2.76
C GLY A 116 17.32 10.39 2.89
N PRO A 117 18.22 10.41 3.88
CA PRO A 117 19.06 9.26 4.19
C PRO A 117 18.25 7.99 4.46
N LYS A 118 18.77 6.82 4.05
CA LYS A 118 18.13 5.51 4.29
C LYS A 118 17.73 5.28 5.75
N THR A 119 18.52 5.78 6.71
CA THR A 119 18.23 5.70 8.15
C THR A 119 16.92 6.38 8.54
N ASP A 120 16.52 7.42 7.83
CA ASP A 120 15.28 8.15 8.09
C ASP A 120 14.07 7.33 7.62
N ALA A 121 14.16 6.69 6.45
CA ALA A 121 13.15 5.74 5.97
C ALA A 121 13.03 4.51 6.89
N MET A 122 14.16 4.01 7.41
CA MET A 122 14.15 2.94 8.40
C MET A 122 13.45 3.35 9.71
N ALA A 123 13.69 4.57 10.20
CA ALA A 123 13.04 5.07 11.41
C ALA A 123 11.52 5.24 11.22
N HIS A 124 11.11 5.78 10.07
CA HIS A 124 9.69 5.89 9.68
C HIS A 124 9.02 4.52 9.63
N CYS A 125 9.59 3.59 8.84
CA CYS A 125 9.05 2.25 8.67
C CYS A 125 8.91 1.50 10.00
N ARG A 126 9.94 1.55 10.87
CA ARG A 126 9.90 0.89 12.17
C ARG A 126 8.79 1.44 13.08
N LEU A 127 8.47 2.73 12.98
CA LEU A 127 7.38 3.31 13.75
C LEU A 127 6.02 2.87 13.21
N VAL A 128 5.79 3.03 11.91
CA VAL A 128 4.51 2.71 11.27
C VAL A 128 4.21 1.21 11.32
N ALA A 129 5.24 0.36 11.14
CA ALA A 129 5.12 -1.08 11.26
C ALA A 129 4.66 -1.52 12.66
N ARG A 130 5.12 -0.84 13.73
CA ARG A 130 4.64 -1.11 15.09
C ARG A 130 3.18 -0.77 15.23
N ASP A 131 2.75 0.40 14.78
CA ASP A 131 1.34 0.77 14.84
C ASP A 131 0.45 -0.22 14.08
N PHE A 132 0.91 -0.65 12.89
CA PHE A 132 0.25 -1.66 12.08
C PHE A 132 0.12 -2.99 12.83
N ILE A 133 1.24 -3.53 13.31
CA ILE A 133 1.27 -4.84 13.97
C ILE A 133 0.60 -4.81 15.34
N THR A 134 0.54 -3.67 16.03
CA THR A 134 -0.29 -3.49 17.23
C THR A 134 -1.75 -3.74 16.92
N CYS A 135 -2.25 -3.19 15.80
CA CYS A 135 -3.63 -3.39 15.38
C CYS A 135 -3.90 -4.85 14.99
N VAL A 136 -3.00 -5.48 14.24
CA VAL A 136 -3.10 -6.90 13.88
C VAL A 136 -3.05 -7.80 15.13
N SER A 137 -2.13 -7.55 16.06
CA SER A 137 -1.98 -8.31 17.32
C SER A 137 -3.21 -8.19 18.22
N LYS A 138 -3.83 -6.99 18.28
CA LYS A 138 -5.11 -6.80 18.98
C LYS A 138 -6.24 -7.62 18.37
N ARG A 139 -6.30 -7.74 17.04
CA ARG A 139 -7.33 -8.53 16.34
C ARG A 139 -7.13 -10.03 16.54
N THR A 140 -5.89 -10.51 16.56
CA THR A 140 -5.57 -11.92 16.81
C THR A 140 -5.71 -12.30 18.28
N GLY A 141 -5.58 -11.34 19.20
CA GLY A 141 -5.50 -11.60 20.64
C GLY A 141 -4.14 -12.19 21.07
N ALA A 142 -3.13 -12.15 20.20
CA ALA A 142 -1.80 -12.72 20.45
C ALA A 142 -0.70 -11.86 19.81
N PRO A 143 0.55 -11.95 20.28
CA PRO A 143 1.68 -11.33 19.61
C PRO A 143 1.87 -11.84 18.18
N VAL A 144 2.11 -10.93 17.25
CA VAL A 144 2.44 -11.24 15.85
C VAL A 144 3.92 -10.94 15.58
N GLU A 145 4.60 -11.88 14.91
CA GLU A 145 5.95 -11.66 14.37
C GLU A 145 5.84 -11.07 12.96
N ALA A 146 6.60 -10.01 12.70
CA ALA A 146 6.67 -9.35 11.40
C ALA A 146 8.11 -9.01 11.02
N PHE A 147 8.35 -8.93 9.71
CA PHE A 147 9.67 -8.68 9.13
C PHE A 147 9.65 -7.40 8.30
N LEU A 148 10.71 -6.60 8.37
CA LEU A 148 10.87 -5.38 7.57
C LEU A 148 11.84 -5.67 6.42
N ASP A 149 11.40 -5.49 5.17
CA ASP A 149 12.26 -5.64 3.99
C ASP A 149 13.14 -4.39 3.79
N ILE A 150 14.03 -4.09 4.75
CA ILE A 150 14.86 -2.87 4.74
C ILE A 150 15.78 -2.80 3.51
N GLU A 151 16.17 -3.94 2.95
CA GLU A 151 16.98 -4.02 1.73
C GLU A 151 16.23 -3.47 0.50
N SER A 152 14.90 -3.44 0.50
CA SER A 152 14.15 -2.89 -0.62
C SER A 152 14.43 -1.41 -0.87
N LEU A 153 14.77 -0.64 0.17
CA LEU A 153 15.11 0.79 0.05
C LEU A 153 16.25 1.06 -0.93
N ASP A 154 17.11 0.09 -1.24
CA ASP A 154 18.21 0.29 -2.19
C ASP A 154 17.74 0.29 -3.66
N GLU A 155 16.52 -0.20 -3.92
CA GLU A 155 15.95 -0.31 -5.26
C GLU A 155 14.58 0.36 -5.41
N LEU A 156 14.00 0.85 -4.31
CA LEU A 156 12.68 1.45 -4.31
C LEU A 156 12.69 2.92 -4.75
N GLU A 157 11.72 3.25 -5.57
CA GLU A 157 11.39 4.62 -5.95
C GLU A 157 10.01 4.99 -5.37
N ASN A 158 9.91 6.08 -4.61
CA ASN A 158 8.59 6.62 -4.25
C ASN A 158 8.10 7.54 -5.38
N PRO A 159 6.99 7.23 -6.08
CA PRO A 159 6.48 8.08 -7.15
C PRO A 159 5.81 9.36 -6.66
N VAL A 160 5.43 9.43 -5.38
CA VAL A 160 4.83 10.60 -4.75
C VAL A 160 5.88 11.70 -4.55
N ASN A 161 5.53 12.94 -4.84
CA ASN A 161 6.30 14.10 -4.42
C ASN A 161 6.26 14.21 -2.89
N LEU A 162 7.42 14.11 -2.25
CA LEU A 162 7.52 14.03 -0.80
C LEU A 162 7.06 15.29 -0.05
N ASN A 163 6.91 16.43 -0.74
CA ASN A 163 6.27 17.62 -0.14
C ASN A 163 4.77 17.45 0.09
N VAL A 164 4.10 16.54 -0.62
CA VAL A 164 2.67 16.22 -0.44
C VAL A 164 2.45 14.80 0.05
N HIS A 165 3.53 14.12 0.47
CA HIS A 165 3.40 12.82 1.13
C HIS A 165 2.61 13.00 2.41
N HIS A 166 1.69 12.07 2.68
CA HIS A 166 0.89 12.14 3.87
C HIS A 166 1.72 11.77 5.11
N HIS A 167 1.34 12.33 6.26
CA HIS A 167 2.02 12.10 7.53
C HIS A 167 1.30 10.99 8.32
N GLU A 168 1.35 9.80 7.74
CA GLU A 168 0.71 8.54 8.14
C GLU A 168 1.01 8.20 9.61
N GLU A 169 2.24 8.46 10.04
CA GLU A 169 2.75 8.17 11.38
C GLU A 169 2.05 8.96 12.49
N LEU A 170 1.41 10.09 12.15
CA LEU A 170 0.87 11.02 13.14
C LEU A 170 -0.46 10.54 13.74
N THR A 171 -1.28 9.80 12.99
CA THR A 171 -2.62 9.44 13.46
C THR A 171 -2.63 8.47 14.64
N SER A 172 -1.51 7.76 14.85
CA SER A 172 -1.33 6.82 15.96
C SER A 172 -0.62 7.44 17.18
N ARG A 173 -0.27 8.73 17.12
CA ARG A 173 0.50 9.40 18.17
C ARG A 173 -0.38 9.88 19.32
N SER A 174 0.21 10.04 20.49
CA SER A 174 -0.42 10.71 21.62
C SER A 174 -0.49 12.24 21.43
N PRO A 175 -1.38 12.96 22.13
CA PRO A 175 -1.46 14.42 22.04
C PRO A 175 -0.12 15.11 22.28
N LYS A 176 0.62 14.67 23.29
CA LYS A 176 1.96 15.19 23.60
C LYS A 176 2.95 14.99 22.43
N GLU A 177 2.94 13.83 21.79
CA GLU A 177 3.82 13.57 20.64
C GLU A 177 3.45 14.46 19.44
N LEU A 178 2.17 14.75 19.24
CA LEU A 178 1.72 15.67 18.19
C LEU A 178 2.11 17.11 18.49
N GLU A 179 2.01 17.57 19.74
CA GLU A 179 2.51 18.88 20.17
C GLU A 179 4.02 19.01 19.95
N GLU A 180 4.80 17.99 20.32
CA GLU A 180 6.25 17.95 20.06
C GLU A 180 6.55 18.01 18.55
N TYR A 181 5.84 17.23 17.73
CA TYR A 181 6.00 17.24 16.28
C TYR A 181 5.68 18.62 15.68
N ALA A 182 4.56 19.21 16.10
CA ALA A 182 4.13 20.52 15.64
C ALA A 182 5.14 21.62 16.00
N ALA A 183 5.77 21.57 17.17
CA ALA A 183 6.85 22.50 17.52
C ALA A 183 8.08 22.30 16.62
N ILE A 184 8.47 21.05 16.35
CA ILE A 184 9.64 20.74 15.52
C ILE A 184 9.44 21.20 14.07
N ILE A 185 8.24 21.04 13.49
CA ILE A 185 8.02 21.37 12.07
C ILE A 185 8.04 22.89 11.80
N GLN A 186 7.92 23.74 12.82
CA GLN A 186 8.06 25.20 12.68
C GLN A 186 9.52 25.63 12.55
N GLU A 187 10.48 24.78 12.94
CA GLU A 187 11.91 25.11 12.84
C GLU A 187 12.40 25.08 11.39
N PRO A 188 13.44 25.86 11.05
CA PRO A 188 14.18 25.73 9.80
C PRO A 188 14.72 24.30 9.60
N MET A 189 14.89 23.87 8.35
CA MET A 189 15.22 22.48 8.01
C MET A 189 16.46 21.95 8.75
N GLU A 190 17.48 22.79 8.93
CA GLU A 190 18.75 22.45 9.58
C GLU A 190 18.57 22.06 11.06
N LYS A 191 17.58 22.69 11.74
CA LYS A 191 17.24 22.41 13.14
C LYS A 191 16.13 21.37 13.27
N ARG A 192 15.23 21.32 12.29
CA ARG A 192 14.08 20.41 12.22
C ARG A 192 14.52 18.94 12.18
N LEU A 193 15.49 18.59 11.33
CA LEU A 193 15.88 17.19 11.10
C LEU A 193 16.39 16.46 12.36
N PRO A 194 17.34 17.01 13.15
CA PRO A 194 17.74 16.39 14.42
C PRO A 194 16.56 16.20 15.39
N GLY A 195 15.67 17.20 15.48
CA GLY A 195 14.47 17.13 16.31
C GLY A 195 13.53 16.00 15.89
N LEU A 196 13.24 15.89 14.59
CA LEU A 196 12.39 14.83 14.04
C LEU A 196 12.99 13.44 14.29
N ARG A 197 14.28 13.25 14.03
CA ARG A 197 14.95 11.96 14.30
C ARG A 197 14.85 11.55 15.77
N ALA A 198 15.05 12.49 16.68
CA ALA A 198 14.89 12.25 18.11
C ALA A 198 13.42 11.94 18.47
N TRP A 199 12.46 12.61 17.83
CA TRP A 199 11.04 12.35 18.00
C TRP A 199 10.64 10.95 17.54
N TYR A 200 11.07 10.50 16.35
CA TYR A 200 10.84 9.12 15.86
C TYR A 200 11.42 8.08 16.81
N ALA A 201 12.63 8.30 17.32
CA ALA A 201 13.26 7.39 18.27
C ALA A 201 12.42 7.22 19.56
N ARG A 202 11.97 8.34 20.16
CA ARG A 202 11.11 8.32 21.35
C ARG A 202 9.76 7.67 21.09
N CYS A 203 9.12 8.01 19.97
CA CYS A 203 7.83 7.44 19.57
C CYS A 203 7.93 5.92 19.37
N THR A 204 9.03 5.46 18.77
CA THR A 204 9.30 4.03 18.54
C THR A 204 9.51 3.30 19.86
N GLU A 205 10.30 3.87 20.78
CA GLU A 205 10.53 3.29 22.11
C GLU A 205 9.22 3.18 22.90
N ARG A 206 8.35 4.19 22.84
CA ARG A 206 7.04 4.12 23.48
C ARG A 206 6.15 3.07 22.82
N ALA A 207 6.06 3.05 21.50
CA ALA A 207 5.25 2.05 20.78
C ALA A 207 5.68 0.61 21.15
N GLN A 208 6.98 0.36 21.30
CA GLN A 208 7.52 -0.92 21.72
C GLN A 208 7.07 -1.36 23.13
N LYS A 209 6.71 -0.43 24.02
CA LYS A 209 6.22 -0.74 25.38
C LYS A 209 4.74 -1.12 25.41
N VAL A 210 3.98 -0.85 24.35
CA VAL A 210 2.51 -1.08 24.31
C VAL A 210 2.17 -2.53 24.02
N CYS A 211 2.94 -3.22 23.18
CA CYS A 211 2.71 -4.62 22.85
C CYS A 211 4.03 -5.36 22.65
N ALA A 212 4.08 -6.62 23.08
CA ALA A 212 5.26 -7.50 22.94
C ALA A 212 5.38 -8.02 21.50
N GLU A 213 5.53 -7.10 20.55
CA GLU A 213 5.64 -7.41 19.13
C GLU A 213 7.08 -7.74 18.75
N ILE A 214 7.22 -8.74 17.87
CA ILE A 214 8.52 -9.14 17.34
C ILE A 214 8.64 -8.59 15.92
N ILE A 215 9.14 -7.36 15.80
CA ILE A 215 9.49 -6.77 14.51
C ILE A 215 10.99 -6.89 14.30
N ARG A 216 11.40 -7.50 13.19
CA ARG A 216 12.81 -7.77 12.85
C ARG A 216 13.09 -7.36 11.42
N ASP A 217 14.34 -7.07 11.09
CA ASP A 217 14.72 -6.92 9.70
C ASP A 217 14.64 -8.31 9.01
N LEU A 218 14.12 -8.33 7.78
CA LEU A 218 13.95 -9.55 7.00
C LEU A 218 15.32 -10.17 6.69
N ASN A 219 15.47 -11.46 6.94
CA ASN A 219 16.60 -12.23 6.43
C ASN A 219 16.13 -13.03 5.21
N PHE A 220 16.54 -12.58 4.03
CA PHE A 220 16.06 -13.14 2.77
C PHE A 220 16.43 -14.63 2.59
N GLU A 221 17.62 -15.06 3.02
CA GLU A 221 18.02 -16.46 2.95
C GLU A 221 17.19 -17.36 3.88
N LYS A 222 16.84 -16.87 5.08
CA LYS A 222 15.91 -17.57 5.98
C LYS A 222 14.51 -17.67 5.37
N LEU A 223 14.03 -16.60 4.72
CA LEU A 223 12.75 -16.62 4.00
C LEU A 223 12.78 -17.70 2.90
N CYS A 224 13.84 -17.73 2.08
CA CYS A 224 14.03 -18.75 1.05
C CYS A 224 13.96 -20.16 1.63
N GLY A 225 14.68 -20.41 2.73
CA GLY A 225 14.64 -21.70 3.43
C GLY A 225 13.25 -22.07 3.96
N THR A 226 12.48 -21.09 4.45
CA THR A 226 11.10 -21.30 4.93
C THR A 226 10.16 -21.67 3.78
N ILE A 227 10.23 -20.95 2.66
CA ILE A 227 9.47 -21.25 1.43
C ILE A 227 9.82 -22.65 0.92
N GLN A 228 11.12 -23.00 0.88
CA GLN A 228 11.59 -24.31 0.42
C GLN A 228 11.03 -25.48 1.26
N ARG A 229 10.80 -25.28 2.57
CA ARG A 229 10.26 -26.31 3.47
C ARG A 229 8.74 -26.35 3.60
N ALA A 230 8.04 -25.27 3.24
CA ALA A 230 6.57 -25.20 3.34
C ALA A 230 5.87 -26.29 2.49
N GLY A 231 4.62 -26.63 2.82
CA GLY A 231 3.80 -27.47 1.93
C GLY A 231 3.41 -26.69 0.68
N LYS A 232 2.38 -25.86 0.83
CA LYS A 232 1.93 -24.87 -0.16
C LYS A 232 2.34 -23.45 0.26
N VAL A 233 2.64 -22.58 -0.71
CA VAL A 233 2.91 -21.16 -0.46
C VAL A 233 1.92 -20.28 -1.20
N GLN A 234 1.16 -19.47 -0.47
CA GLN A 234 0.32 -18.41 -1.01
C GLN A 234 1.00 -17.07 -0.74
N PHE A 235 1.18 -16.27 -1.79
CA PHE A 235 1.73 -14.93 -1.69
C PHE A 235 0.64 -13.91 -2.02
N PHE A 236 0.44 -12.96 -1.12
CA PHE A 236 -0.43 -11.81 -1.33
C PHE A 236 0.42 -10.54 -1.32
N GLY A 237 0.45 -9.83 -2.45
CA GLY A 237 1.24 -8.62 -2.61
C GLY A 237 0.39 -7.38 -2.87
N GLY A 238 0.60 -6.33 -2.07
CA GLY A 238 0.06 -4.99 -2.30
C GLY A 238 1.14 -3.91 -2.40
N SER A 239 2.39 -4.30 -2.65
CA SER A 239 3.53 -3.37 -2.81
C SER A 239 4.41 -3.76 -4.01
N SER A 240 5.69 -3.39 -4.02
CA SER A 240 6.57 -3.61 -5.17
C SER A 240 6.75 -5.11 -5.50
N CYS A 241 7.12 -5.41 -6.75
CA CYS A 241 7.42 -6.76 -7.19
C CYS A 241 8.87 -7.21 -6.89
N ARG A 242 9.65 -6.43 -6.13
CA ARG A 242 11.08 -6.68 -5.89
C ARG A 242 11.34 -8.06 -5.30
N ILE A 243 10.65 -8.39 -4.22
CA ILE A 243 10.85 -9.67 -3.53
C ILE A 243 10.46 -10.87 -4.41
N LEU A 244 9.42 -10.72 -5.24
CA LEU A 244 8.99 -11.76 -6.17
C LEU A 244 10.04 -12.04 -7.24
N ARG A 245 10.67 -11.00 -7.80
CA ARG A 245 11.82 -11.14 -8.71
C ARG A 245 12.94 -11.92 -8.04
N GLN A 246 13.30 -11.58 -6.80
CA GLN A 246 14.39 -12.27 -6.08
C GLN A 246 14.04 -13.74 -5.79
N LEU A 247 12.79 -14.03 -5.41
CA LEU A 247 12.34 -15.41 -5.15
C LEU A 247 12.36 -16.27 -6.41
N ASP A 248 11.97 -15.71 -7.57
CA ASP A 248 12.08 -16.38 -8.86
C ASP A 248 13.54 -16.64 -9.24
N GLN A 249 14.43 -15.65 -9.08
CA GLN A 249 15.87 -15.80 -9.31
C GLN A 249 16.53 -16.86 -8.40
N LYS A 250 15.95 -17.13 -7.23
CA LYS A 250 16.35 -18.22 -6.32
C LYS A 250 15.72 -19.58 -6.68
N GLY A 251 14.91 -19.66 -7.73
CA GLY A 251 14.26 -20.87 -8.20
C GLY A 251 13.07 -21.32 -7.34
N LEU A 252 12.45 -20.40 -6.59
CA LEU A 252 11.36 -20.72 -5.65
C LEU A 252 9.95 -20.41 -6.19
N SER A 253 9.85 -19.68 -7.31
CA SER A 253 8.58 -19.24 -7.91
C SER A 253 7.61 -20.40 -8.18
N SER A 254 8.11 -21.54 -8.64
CA SER A 254 7.31 -22.75 -8.95
C SER A 254 6.56 -23.34 -7.77
N LYS A 255 6.82 -22.86 -6.54
CA LYS A 255 6.15 -23.26 -5.31
C LYS A 255 5.12 -22.23 -4.81
N ILE A 256 5.08 -21.06 -5.43
CA ILE A 256 4.33 -19.89 -4.97
C ILE A 256 3.08 -19.70 -5.83
N GLU A 257 1.92 -19.71 -5.18
CA GLU A 257 0.68 -19.17 -5.73
C GLU A 257 0.63 -17.66 -5.46
N CYS A 258 0.93 -16.87 -6.48
CA CYS A 258 1.08 -15.43 -6.41
C CYS A 258 -0.24 -14.72 -6.77
N ASN A 259 -0.71 -13.86 -5.87
CA ASN A 259 -1.86 -12.98 -6.07
C ASN A 259 -1.45 -11.55 -5.70
N ILE A 260 -1.47 -10.64 -6.66
CA ILE A 260 -0.94 -9.28 -6.45
C ILE A 260 -1.86 -8.19 -6.99
N GLN A 261 -1.93 -7.07 -6.28
CA GLN A 261 -2.51 -5.83 -6.78
C GLN A 261 -1.46 -5.12 -7.63
N THR A 262 -1.61 -5.13 -8.96
CA THR A 262 -0.65 -4.46 -9.85
C THR A 262 -1.26 -4.12 -11.20
N GLY A 263 -0.72 -3.08 -11.85
CA GLY A 263 -1.05 -2.69 -13.22
C GLY A 263 -2.45 -2.11 -13.41
N SER A 264 -2.70 -1.61 -14.62
CA SER A 264 -3.94 -0.94 -15.00
C SER A 264 -4.20 -1.12 -16.49
N CYS A 265 -5.48 -1.20 -16.87
CA CYS A 265 -5.91 -1.17 -18.27
C CYS A 265 -6.09 0.26 -18.80
N ASP A 266 -6.17 1.26 -17.92
CA ASP A 266 -6.45 2.65 -18.27
C ASP A 266 -5.46 3.62 -17.59
N LEU A 267 -4.75 4.40 -18.40
CA LEU A 267 -3.81 5.41 -17.93
C LEU A 267 -4.48 6.53 -17.15
N ASN A 268 -5.75 6.85 -17.47
CA ASN A 268 -6.45 7.92 -16.79
C ASN A 268 -6.66 7.61 -15.30
N GLN A 269 -6.74 6.33 -14.97
CA GLN A 269 -6.86 5.84 -13.59
C GLN A 269 -5.54 5.86 -12.82
N ASN A 270 -4.39 5.97 -13.51
CA ASN A 270 -3.11 6.07 -12.83
C ASN A 270 -2.85 7.51 -12.36
N LEU A 271 -2.41 7.66 -11.12
CA LEU A 271 -1.95 8.94 -10.59
C LEU A 271 -0.55 9.32 -11.13
N PHE A 272 0.23 8.31 -11.52
CA PHE A 272 1.61 8.39 -12.00
C PHE A 272 1.72 7.79 -13.42
N PRO A 273 2.88 7.89 -14.10
CA PRO A 273 3.07 7.28 -15.42
C PRO A 273 2.84 5.76 -15.45
N ASN A 274 2.98 5.09 -14.30
CA ASN A 274 2.65 3.69 -14.08
C ASN A 274 1.65 3.56 -12.92
N GLN A 275 1.05 2.37 -12.77
CA GLN A 275 0.34 2.04 -11.53
C GLN A 275 1.31 2.11 -10.33
N PHE A 276 0.82 2.45 -9.13
CA PHE A 276 1.67 2.76 -7.97
C PHE A 276 2.70 1.66 -7.64
N ASN A 277 2.28 0.40 -7.53
CA ASN A 277 3.18 -0.72 -7.20
C ASN A 277 4.21 -1.01 -8.29
N ILE A 278 3.89 -0.71 -9.55
CA ILE A 278 4.86 -0.73 -10.65
C ILE A 278 5.86 0.42 -10.51
N CYS A 279 5.42 1.62 -10.12
CA CYS A 279 6.32 2.74 -9.91
C CYS A 279 7.34 2.47 -8.79
N LEU A 280 6.96 1.72 -7.76
CA LEU A 280 7.85 1.40 -6.64
C LEU A 280 9.14 0.70 -7.07
N ASN A 281 9.03 -0.22 -8.04
CA ASN A 281 10.19 -0.81 -8.71
C ASN A 281 9.79 -1.34 -10.09
N ARG A 282 9.90 -0.50 -11.11
CA ARG A 282 9.43 -0.83 -12.45
C ARG A 282 10.17 -2.04 -13.03
N SER A 283 11.48 -2.10 -12.86
CA SER A 283 12.31 -3.20 -13.39
C SER A 283 11.88 -4.56 -12.83
N ALA A 284 11.55 -4.62 -11.54
CA ALA A 284 11.08 -5.84 -10.91
C ALA A 284 9.65 -6.19 -11.34
N ALA A 285 8.76 -5.21 -11.46
CA ALA A 285 7.41 -5.44 -11.97
C ALA A 285 7.43 -5.98 -13.41
N GLU A 286 8.24 -5.37 -14.28
CA GLU A 286 8.44 -5.84 -15.66
C GLU A 286 8.94 -7.28 -15.69
N TYR A 287 10.00 -7.58 -14.93
CA TYR A 287 10.53 -8.95 -14.83
C TYR A 287 9.46 -9.95 -14.38
N VAL A 288 8.75 -9.67 -13.29
CA VAL A 288 7.78 -10.61 -12.71
C VAL A 288 6.60 -10.82 -13.66
N LEU A 289 6.11 -9.76 -14.29
CA LEU A 289 5.01 -9.84 -15.24
C LEU A 289 5.41 -10.56 -16.53
N GLU A 290 6.66 -10.47 -16.98
CA GLU A 290 7.15 -11.20 -18.15
C GLU A 290 7.47 -12.68 -17.85
N ASN A 291 7.77 -13.00 -16.59
CA ASN A 291 8.14 -14.35 -16.14
C ASN A 291 7.06 -15.00 -15.26
N PHE A 292 5.82 -14.52 -15.34
CA PHE A 292 4.73 -14.95 -14.46
C PHE A 292 4.43 -16.45 -14.54
N THR A 293 4.73 -17.09 -15.68
CA THR A 293 4.55 -18.52 -15.89
C THR A 293 5.50 -19.39 -15.06
N ASN A 294 6.55 -18.82 -14.46
CA ASN A 294 7.43 -19.54 -13.56
C ASN A 294 6.74 -19.85 -12.22
N PHE A 295 5.68 -19.10 -11.88
CA PHE A 295 4.96 -19.28 -10.62
C PHE A 295 3.98 -20.45 -10.68
N ALA A 296 3.75 -21.12 -9.56
CA ALA A 296 2.81 -22.25 -9.48
C ALA A 296 1.40 -21.85 -9.94
N LYS A 297 1.00 -20.64 -9.54
CA LYS A 297 -0.19 -19.94 -10.01
C LYS A 297 0.12 -18.44 -9.95
N PHE A 298 -0.36 -17.69 -10.92
CA PHE A 298 -0.17 -16.25 -10.95
C PHE A 298 -1.48 -15.57 -11.31
N ARG A 299 -1.89 -14.60 -10.50
CA ARG A 299 -3.07 -13.80 -10.74
C ARG A 299 -2.83 -12.36 -10.34
N VAL A 300 -3.29 -11.46 -11.20
CA VAL A 300 -3.23 -10.02 -10.95
C VAL A 300 -4.62 -9.47 -10.68
N VAL A 301 -4.72 -8.54 -9.74
CA VAL A 301 -5.89 -7.68 -9.55
C VAL A 301 -5.52 -6.27 -10.02
N PRO A 302 -5.91 -5.87 -11.25
CA PRO A 302 -5.58 -4.57 -11.79
C PRO A 302 -6.32 -3.45 -11.06
N SER A 303 -5.81 -2.22 -11.18
CA SER A 303 -6.34 -1.05 -10.48
C SER A 303 -7.83 -0.80 -10.70
N HIS A 304 -8.38 -1.08 -11.89
CA HIS A 304 -9.81 -0.88 -12.13
C HIS A 304 -10.66 -1.87 -11.33
N THR A 305 -10.23 -3.14 -11.22
CA THR A 305 -10.87 -4.15 -10.37
C THR A 305 -10.68 -3.83 -8.89
N ALA A 306 -9.45 -3.50 -8.47
CA ALA A 306 -9.15 -3.23 -7.07
C ALA A 306 -9.95 -2.03 -6.52
N GLN A 307 -10.29 -1.08 -7.39
CA GLN A 307 -11.09 0.12 -7.04
C GLN A 307 -12.57 -0.01 -7.38
N SER A 308 -13.02 -1.15 -7.92
CA SER A 308 -14.41 -1.31 -8.35
C SER A 308 -15.36 -1.44 -7.16
N ILE A 309 -14.91 -1.99 -6.04
CA ILE A 309 -15.70 -2.06 -4.81
C ILE A 309 -15.35 -0.87 -3.93
N VAL A 310 -16.36 -0.08 -3.57
CA VAL A 310 -16.25 1.00 -2.59
C VAL A 310 -17.04 0.65 -1.34
N TYR A 311 -16.40 0.86 -0.19
CA TYR A 311 -16.85 0.37 1.11
C TYR A 311 -17.30 1.55 1.97
N SER A 312 -18.48 1.44 2.57
CA SER A 312 -18.94 2.37 3.61
C SER A 312 -17.92 2.51 4.75
N THR A 313 -17.59 3.75 5.10
CA THR A 313 -16.73 4.08 6.24
C THR A 313 -17.26 3.52 7.56
N VAL A 314 -18.58 3.53 7.76
CA VAL A 314 -19.22 2.96 8.95
C VAL A 314 -19.05 1.45 8.98
N GLY A 315 -19.22 0.77 7.83
CA GLY A 315 -18.99 -0.67 7.73
C GLY A 315 -17.53 -1.05 8.03
N LEU A 316 -16.57 -0.28 7.51
CA LEU A 316 -15.15 -0.45 7.78
C LEU A 316 -14.82 -0.24 9.26
N TRP A 317 -15.37 0.81 9.88
CA TRP A 317 -15.22 1.04 11.32
C TRP A 317 -15.80 -0.10 12.15
N GLN A 318 -16.99 -0.60 11.82
CA GLN A 318 -17.57 -1.73 12.55
C GLN A 318 -16.74 -3.00 12.42
N PHE A 319 -16.14 -3.23 11.26
CA PHE A 319 -15.26 -4.37 11.03
C PHE A 319 -13.92 -4.25 11.79
N GLY A 320 -13.19 -3.15 11.56
CA GLY A 320 -11.80 -2.98 12.02
C GLY A 320 -11.64 -2.19 13.32
N GLY A 321 -12.73 -1.66 13.87
CA GLY A 321 -12.75 -0.86 15.09
C GLY A 321 -11.93 0.42 15.00
N ARG A 322 -11.49 0.92 16.16
CA ARG A 322 -10.75 2.18 16.29
C ARG A 322 -9.45 2.22 15.48
N CYS A 323 -8.76 1.09 15.37
CA CYS A 323 -7.52 0.97 14.60
C CYS A 323 -7.72 1.32 13.12
N LEU A 324 -8.75 0.75 12.50
CA LEU A 324 -9.05 1.04 11.09
C LEU A 324 -9.67 2.43 10.93
N GLU A 325 -10.53 2.86 11.84
CA GLU A 325 -11.11 4.21 11.82
C GLU A 325 -10.04 5.30 11.81
N THR A 326 -9.08 5.25 12.72
CA THR A 326 -7.99 6.23 12.81
C THR A 326 -7.23 6.34 11.48
N ARG A 327 -6.96 5.21 10.82
CA ARG A 327 -6.27 5.20 9.52
C ARG A 327 -7.13 5.73 8.39
N VAL A 328 -8.42 5.39 8.34
CA VAL A 328 -9.32 5.93 7.31
C VAL A 328 -9.50 7.44 7.46
N LEU A 329 -9.63 7.94 8.69
CA LEU A 329 -9.69 9.38 8.97
C LEU A 329 -8.40 10.10 8.53
N GLY A 330 -7.23 9.55 8.83
CA GLY A 330 -5.96 10.11 8.37
C GLY A 330 -5.79 10.06 6.86
N PHE A 331 -5.82 8.85 6.32
CA PHE A 331 -5.41 8.59 4.95
C PHE A 331 -6.47 8.98 3.92
N ASN A 332 -7.71 8.48 4.06
CA ASN A 332 -8.75 8.70 3.05
C ASN A 332 -9.44 10.05 3.22
N VAL A 333 -9.76 10.43 4.47
CA VAL A 333 -10.50 11.66 4.76
C VAL A 333 -9.56 12.88 4.82
N ARG A 334 -8.28 12.69 5.18
CA ARG A 334 -7.29 13.76 5.40
C ARG A 334 -7.61 14.65 6.61
N GLU A 335 -8.17 14.04 7.66
CA GLU A 335 -8.44 14.76 8.91
C GLU A 335 -7.18 15.13 9.67
N TRP A 336 -7.28 16.21 10.46
CA TRP A 336 -6.15 16.72 11.23
C TRP A 336 -5.84 15.77 12.42
N PRO A 337 -4.61 15.23 12.55
CA PRO A 337 -4.32 14.19 13.55
C PRO A 337 -4.71 14.53 15.00
N PRO A 338 -4.55 15.77 15.50
CA PRO A 338 -5.03 16.14 16.84
C PRO A 338 -6.54 15.94 17.04
N LYS A 339 -7.39 16.23 16.05
CA LYS A 339 -8.84 15.96 16.14
C LYS A 339 -9.14 14.47 16.22
N ILE A 340 -8.42 13.68 15.40
CA ILE A 340 -8.56 12.22 15.40
C ILE A 340 -8.21 11.68 16.78
N VAL A 341 -7.04 12.05 17.32
CA VAL A 341 -6.54 11.53 18.61
C VAL A 341 -7.38 11.99 19.80
N ALA A 342 -7.91 13.21 19.78
CA ALA A 342 -8.84 13.72 20.79
C ALA A 342 -10.21 13.02 20.77
N GLY A 343 -10.56 12.36 19.65
CA GLY A 343 -11.88 11.76 19.46
C GLY A 343 -12.96 12.79 19.09
N ASP A 344 -12.55 13.97 18.63
CA ASP A 344 -13.44 15.05 18.21
C ASP A 344 -14.14 14.75 16.88
N VAL A 345 -13.55 13.85 16.09
CA VAL A 345 -14.09 13.36 14.81
C VAL A 345 -14.14 11.83 14.80
N THR A 346 -15.23 11.27 14.26
CA THR A 346 -15.40 9.82 14.06
C THR A 346 -16.02 9.52 12.70
N LEU A 347 -15.82 8.28 12.21
CA LEU A 347 -16.45 7.87 10.94
C LEU A 347 -17.97 7.76 11.07
N GLU A 348 -18.46 7.30 12.21
CA GLU A 348 -19.89 7.11 12.45
C GLU A 348 -20.66 8.43 12.54
N LYS A 349 -20.06 9.50 13.09
CA LYS A 349 -20.76 10.77 13.31
C LYS A 349 -20.55 11.75 12.16
N ASP A 350 -19.30 11.95 11.76
CA ASP A 350 -18.92 13.05 10.86
C ASP A 350 -18.83 12.61 9.39
N TYR A 351 -18.62 11.31 9.15
CA TYR A 351 -18.33 10.76 7.83
C TYR A 351 -19.20 9.54 7.47
N ALA A 352 -20.41 9.44 8.03
CA ALA A 352 -21.27 8.26 7.92
C ALA A 352 -21.72 7.94 6.48
N ASN A 353 -21.79 8.96 5.63
CA ASN A 353 -22.20 8.87 4.23
C ASN A 353 -21.03 8.72 3.24
N LYS A 354 -19.81 8.58 3.75
CA LYS A 354 -18.62 8.43 2.92
C LYS A 354 -18.36 6.96 2.61
N GLU A 355 -17.79 6.74 1.44
CA GLU A 355 -17.39 5.43 0.95
C GLU A 355 -16.04 5.59 0.25
N TYR A 356 -15.17 4.60 0.41
CA TYR A 356 -13.85 4.63 -0.21
C TYR A 356 -13.52 3.29 -0.86
N PRO A 357 -12.82 3.29 -2.01
CA PRO A 357 -12.21 2.07 -2.52
C PRO A 357 -11.13 1.62 -1.52
N MET A 358 -10.96 0.31 -1.39
CA MET A 358 -9.90 -0.30 -0.59
C MET A 358 -9.13 -1.30 -1.45
N PRO A 359 -8.23 -0.83 -2.34
CA PRO A 359 -7.59 -1.65 -3.37
C PRO A 359 -7.00 -2.97 -2.89
N ASP A 360 -6.20 -2.93 -1.82
CA ASP A 360 -5.57 -4.15 -1.30
C ASP A 360 -6.57 -5.07 -0.63
N LEU A 361 -7.57 -4.53 0.08
CA LEU A 361 -8.65 -5.34 0.62
C LEU A 361 -9.40 -6.05 -0.51
N THR A 362 -9.82 -5.33 -1.56
CA THR A 362 -10.52 -5.91 -2.70
C THR A 362 -9.66 -6.96 -3.41
N ALA A 363 -8.38 -6.69 -3.63
CA ALA A 363 -7.46 -7.64 -4.24
C ALA A 363 -7.31 -8.93 -3.42
N PHE A 364 -7.25 -8.81 -2.11
CA PHE A 364 -7.23 -9.95 -1.20
C PHE A 364 -8.54 -10.75 -1.25
N LEU A 365 -9.69 -10.07 -1.19
CA LEU A 365 -10.99 -10.73 -1.22
C LEU A 365 -11.24 -11.48 -2.55
N CYS A 366 -10.78 -10.94 -3.68
CA CYS A 366 -10.79 -11.63 -4.99
C CYS A 366 -10.02 -12.96 -4.98
N THR A 367 -9.14 -13.16 -4.00
CA THR A 367 -8.36 -14.39 -3.84
C THR A 367 -8.90 -15.28 -2.72
N LEU A 368 -9.38 -14.69 -1.64
CA LEU A 368 -9.80 -15.40 -0.42
C LEU A 368 -11.22 -15.96 -0.51
N ILE A 369 -12.13 -15.23 -1.15
CA ILE A 369 -13.55 -15.59 -1.28
C ILE A 369 -14.07 -15.30 -2.70
N PRO A 370 -13.38 -15.75 -3.77
CA PRO A 370 -13.71 -15.39 -5.15
C PRO A 370 -15.17 -15.68 -5.52
N GLU A 371 -15.78 -16.72 -4.94
CA GLU A 371 -17.18 -17.12 -5.16
C GLU A 371 -18.17 -16.06 -4.64
N GLU A 372 -17.88 -15.42 -3.51
CA GLU A 372 -18.70 -14.30 -3.02
C GLU A 372 -18.55 -13.07 -3.92
N LEU A 373 -17.37 -12.87 -4.51
CA LEU A 373 -17.09 -11.74 -5.38
C LEU A 373 -17.74 -11.91 -6.77
N GLU A 374 -18.06 -13.13 -7.20
CA GLU A 374 -18.86 -13.38 -8.41
C GLU A 374 -20.24 -12.71 -8.34
N ARG A 375 -20.83 -12.58 -7.15
CA ARG A 375 -22.11 -11.87 -6.93
C ARG A 375 -22.03 -10.39 -7.27
N PHE A 376 -20.82 -9.83 -7.27
CA PHE A 376 -20.53 -8.46 -7.68
C PHE A 376 -20.08 -8.35 -9.14
N GLY A 377 -20.14 -9.46 -9.89
CA GLY A 377 -19.69 -9.54 -11.29
C GLY A 377 -18.23 -9.96 -11.43
N GLY A 378 -17.60 -10.43 -10.35
CA GLY A 378 -16.22 -10.93 -10.37
C GLY A 378 -16.06 -12.15 -11.27
N ARG A 379 -14.98 -12.19 -12.05
CA ARG A 379 -14.67 -13.29 -12.97
C ARG A 379 -13.18 -13.37 -13.28
N LEU A 380 -12.76 -14.51 -13.81
CA LEU A 380 -11.45 -14.64 -14.43
C LEU A 380 -11.42 -13.87 -15.76
N GLY A 381 -10.34 -13.13 -15.99
CA GLY A 381 -10.05 -12.49 -17.27
C GLY A 381 -8.59 -12.66 -17.66
N PHE A 382 -8.21 -12.09 -18.80
CA PHE A 382 -6.83 -12.12 -19.28
C PHE A 382 -6.39 -10.77 -19.81
N VAL A 383 -5.11 -10.48 -19.63
CA VAL A 383 -4.46 -9.28 -20.18
C VAL A 383 -3.15 -9.63 -20.86
N LYS A 384 -2.71 -8.75 -21.76
CA LYS A 384 -1.33 -8.72 -22.28
C LYS A 384 -0.60 -7.48 -21.76
N LEU A 385 0.71 -7.60 -21.61
CA LEU A 385 1.56 -6.44 -21.33
C LEU A 385 1.67 -5.57 -22.58
N ARG A 386 1.36 -4.27 -22.41
CA ARG A 386 1.61 -3.22 -23.38
C ARG A 386 2.62 -2.24 -22.79
N LYS A 387 3.71 -2.00 -23.51
CA LYS A 387 4.72 -1.00 -23.15
C LYS A 387 4.59 0.22 -24.05
N GLN A 388 4.54 1.41 -23.45
CA GLN A 388 4.52 2.69 -24.15
C GLN A 388 5.61 3.59 -23.54
N GLY A 389 6.80 3.57 -24.14
CA GLY A 389 7.98 4.17 -23.52
C GLY A 389 8.24 3.56 -22.15
N GLU A 390 8.23 4.40 -21.11
CA GLU A 390 8.50 4.01 -19.73
C GLU A 390 7.26 3.48 -18.96
N THR A 391 6.13 3.42 -19.64
CA THR A 391 4.83 3.04 -19.06
C THR A 391 4.46 1.60 -19.41
N ILE A 392 4.05 0.84 -18.39
CA ILE A 392 3.55 -0.53 -18.43
C ILE A 392 2.03 -0.50 -18.19
N LEU A 393 1.29 -1.06 -19.14
CA LEU A 393 -0.17 -1.16 -19.13
C LEU A 393 -0.63 -2.55 -19.51
N PHE A 394 -1.91 -2.80 -19.26
CA PHE A 394 -2.59 -4.01 -19.65
C PHE A 394 -3.55 -3.76 -20.81
N ASP A 395 -3.44 -4.57 -21.86
CA ASP A 395 -4.49 -4.70 -22.86
C ASP A 395 -5.36 -5.89 -22.47
N GLN A 396 -6.63 -5.64 -22.15
CA GLN A 396 -7.60 -6.71 -21.90
C GLN A 396 -7.85 -7.50 -23.19
N ILE A 397 -7.86 -8.82 -23.08
CA ILE A 397 -8.02 -9.73 -24.21
C ILE A 397 -9.12 -10.77 -23.93
N SER A 398 -9.76 -11.28 -24.98
CA SER A 398 -10.73 -12.38 -24.85
C SER A 398 -10.04 -13.69 -24.49
N GLU A 399 -10.84 -14.67 -24.04
CA GLU A 399 -10.35 -16.02 -23.78
C GLU A 399 -9.81 -16.70 -25.05
N GLU A 400 -10.44 -16.49 -26.22
CA GLU A 400 -9.92 -17.07 -27.46
C GLU A 400 -8.55 -16.48 -27.82
N GLU A 401 -8.36 -15.18 -27.58
CA GLU A 401 -7.07 -14.54 -27.79
C GLU A 401 -6.03 -14.97 -26.76
N ALA A 402 -6.44 -15.21 -25.51
CA ALA A 402 -5.59 -15.75 -24.46
C ALA A 402 -5.05 -17.14 -24.84
N GLN A 403 -5.92 -18.00 -25.37
CA GLN A 403 -5.52 -19.32 -25.87
C GLN A 403 -4.51 -19.24 -27.02
N LYS A 404 -4.64 -18.25 -27.92
CA LYS A 404 -3.70 -18.04 -29.03
C LYS A 404 -2.32 -17.57 -28.58
N VAL A 405 -2.26 -16.69 -27.57
CA VAL A 405 -0.98 -16.10 -27.12
C VAL A 405 -0.33 -16.85 -25.97
N GLY A 406 -1.04 -17.84 -25.40
CA GLY A 406 -0.51 -18.79 -24.42
C GLY A 406 0.18 -18.11 -23.25
N SER A 407 1.50 -18.35 -23.13
CA SER A 407 2.34 -17.83 -22.04
C SER A 407 2.46 -16.30 -21.97
N LYS A 408 1.83 -15.55 -22.87
CA LYS A 408 1.75 -14.08 -22.81
C LYS A 408 0.42 -13.55 -22.26
N ALA A 409 -0.56 -14.41 -22.01
CA ALA A 409 -1.84 -14.05 -21.43
C ALA A 409 -1.76 -14.13 -19.90
N ILE A 410 -1.64 -12.98 -19.25
CA ILE A 410 -1.59 -12.90 -17.79
C ILE A 410 -3.01 -13.07 -17.24
N PRO A 411 -3.27 -14.05 -16.35
CA PRO A 411 -4.56 -14.20 -15.71
C PRO A 411 -4.83 -13.03 -14.75
N ILE A 412 -6.03 -12.46 -14.84
CA ILE A 412 -6.50 -11.41 -13.93
C ILE A 412 -7.78 -11.83 -13.22
N TYR A 413 -8.05 -11.24 -12.06
CA TYR A 413 -9.41 -11.14 -11.54
C TYR A 413 -10.02 -9.83 -12.04
N ASP A 414 -11.21 -9.89 -12.63
CA ASP A 414 -11.91 -8.76 -13.22
C ASP A 414 -13.25 -8.53 -12.53
N ILE A 415 -13.51 -7.29 -12.10
CA ILE A 415 -14.82 -6.82 -11.64
C ILE A 415 -15.11 -5.55 -12.44
N PRO A 416 -15.83 -5.66 -13.57
CA PRO A 416 -15.91 -4.58 -14.56
C PRO A 416 -16.79 -3.41 -14.08
N GLU A 417 -17.74 -3.68 -13.19
CA GLU A 417 -18.69 -2.68 -12.71
C GLU A 417 -18.33 -2.18 -11.33
N LYS A 418 -18.48 -0.87 -11.12
CA LYS A 418 -18.34 -0.28 -9.79
C LYS A 418 -19.51 -0.71 -8.89
N LYS A 419 -19.21 -1.20 -7.70
CA LYS A 419 -20.18 -1.62 -6.67
C LYS A 419 -19.96 -0.86 -5.39
N HIS A 420 -21.05 -0.36 -4.83
CA HIS A 420 -21.07 0.39 -3.58
C HIS A 420 -21.65 -0.51 -2.51
N LEU A 421 -20.89 -0.76 -1.44
CA LEU A 421 -21.32 -1.60 -0.33
C LEU A 421 -21.67 -0.72 0.87
N GLY A 422 -22.95 -0.75 1.22
CA GLY A 422 -23.44 -0.14 2.46
C GLY A 422 -22.88 -0.84 3.69
N LYS A 423 -23.07 -0.21 4.85
CA LYS A 423 -22.61 -0.71 6.16
C LYS A 423 -22.85 -2.21 6.38
N GLU A 424 -24.09 -2.68 6.23
CA GLU A 424 -24.44 -4.07 6.50
C GLU A 424 -23.84 -5.04 5.47
N GLU A 425 -23.69 -4.61 4.21
CA GLU A 425 -23.05 -5.41 3.16
C GLU A 425 -21.55 -5.58 3.42
N VAL A 426 -20.87 -4.51 3.84
CA VAL A 426 -19.45 -4.56 4.23
C VAL A 426 -19.25 -5.52 5.40
N VAL A 427 -20.04 -5.38 6.46
CA VAL A 427 -19.93 -6.23 7.66
C VAL A 427 -20.26 -7.68 7.33
N SER A 428 -21.30 -7.93 6.53
CA SER A 428 -21.66 -9.27 6.08
C SER A 428 -20.53 -9.93 5.28
N LEU A 429 -19.99 -9.23 4.27
CA LEU A 429 -18.91 -9.72 3.42
C LEU A 429 -17.67 -10.10 4.24
N LEU A 430 -17.25 -9.23 5.17
CA LEU A 430 -16.03 -9.45 5.94
C LEU A 430 -16.20 -10.46 7.07
N ASN A 431 -17.40 -10.61 7.63
CA ASN A 431 -17.67 -11.62 8.65
C ASN A 431 -17.70 -13.05 8.11
N ILE A 432 -17.90 -13.25 6.80
CA ILE A 432 -17.82 -14.58 6.17
C ILE A 432 -16.41 -15.16 6.29
N LEU A 433 -15.37 -14.31 6.29
CA LEU A 433 -13.97 -14.71 6.35
C LEU A 433 -13.63 -15.58 7.57
N GLY A 434 -14.28 -15.32 8.70
CA GLY A 434 -14.06 -16.06 9.95
C GLY A 434 -14.89 -17.34 10.11
N ARG A 435 -15.64 -17.76 9.08
CA ARG A 435 -16.47 -18.98 9.08
C ARG A 435 -15.75 -20.10 8.33
N GLU A 436 -15.97 -21.35 8.74
CA GLU A 436 -15.57 -22.49 7.91
C GLU A 436 -16.32 -22.36 6.59
N ILE A 437 -15.59 -22.13 5.50
CA ILE A 437 -16.14 -22.17 4.15
C ILE A 437 -16.27 -23.66 3.85
N GLY A 438 -17.51 -24.15 3.83
CA GLY A 438 -17.86 -25.57 3.70
C GLY A 438 -17.61 -26.15 2.33
#